data_AF-A0A4Q9WPT2-F1
#
_entry.id   AF-A0A4Q9WPT2-F1
#
_cell.length_a   1.000
_cell.length_b   1.000
_cell.length_c   1.000
_cell.angle_alpha   90.00
_cell.angle_beta   90.00
_cell.angle_gamma   90.00
#
_symmetry.space_group_name_H-M   'P 1'
#
loop_
_entity.id
_entity.type
_entity.pdbx_description
1 polymer ?
#
loop_
_entity_poly.entity_id
_entity_poly.type
_entity_poly.pdbx_seq_one_letter_code
_entity_poly.pdbx_strand_id
1 'polypeptide(L)'
;MTQNENLKLAQRGAYLSLVVYIVLSVAKYITGYVYDSAAVRADALNNMTDIVVSIAVIVGLKISIKPADKNHPYGHLKSENISTLFVSFIIMFVGIQVVIENAPRMLTNEHHIPNFITIIISMMSGVIMIGVYAINHRLAKQTKSSSLDSASKDNLSDGLVSIGTAIGLLFTQFGLPIIDVILATVLGCLIIYTGFGIFKDSIFALSDGFKEQDLEEYRSLVQEVTDVREVKNVKGRYHGSSIFLDVTIVVDANLSLQEAHDICDRVETHLEHNGISSVYVHPEPNTLNEK
;
A
#
# COMPACT_ATOMS: atom_id res chain seq x y z
N MET A 1 -22.50 16.30 0.26
CA MET A 1 -21.72 16.01 1.49
C MET A 1 -20.55 16.98 1.51
N THR A 2 -20.29 17.58 2.66
CA THR A 2 -19.09 18.41 2.85
C THR A 2 -17.83 17.53 2.85
N GLN A 3 -16.67 18.10 2.53
CA GLN A 3 -15.40 17.36 2.48
C GLN A 3 -15.11 16.63 3.82
N ASN A 4 -15.44 17.26 4.95
CA ASN A 4 -15.32 16.65 6.28
C ASN A 4 -16.29 15.47 6.51
N GLU A 5 -17.49 15.49 5.94
CA GLU A 5 -18.43 14.35 6.01
C GLU A 5 -17.93 13.17 5.18
N ASN A 6 -17.39 13.43 3.98
CA ASN A 6 -16.79 12.41 3.13
C ASN A 6 -15.59 11.73 3.81
N LEU A 7 -14.72 12.50 4.47
CA LEU A 7 -13.59 11.95 5.22
C LEU A 7 -14.05 11.06 6.39
N LYS A 8 -15.04 11.49 7.17
CA LYS A 8 -15.60 10.68 8.27
C LYS A 8 -16.25 9.39 7.76
N LEU A 9 -16.95 9.45 6.63
CA LEU A 9 -17.54 8.27 5.98
C LEU A 9 -16.46 7.30 5.50
N ALA A 10 -15.39 7.80 4.89
CA ALA A 10 -14.30 6.97 4.43
C ALA A 10 -13.57 6.27 5.60
N GLN A 11 -13.34 7.00 6.69
CA GLN A 11 -12.77 6.45 7.92
C GLN A 11 -13.62 5.34 8.54
N ARG A 12 -14.96 5.46 8.51
CA ARG A 12 -15.85 4.40 9.00
C ARG A 12 -15.68 3.10 8.20
N GLY A 13 -15.51 3.19 6.89
CA GLY A 13 -15.24 2.02 6.03
C GLY A 13 -13.92 1.34 6.37
N ALA A 14 -12.85 2.12 6.56
CA ALA A 14 -11.55 1.59 7.00
C ALA A 14 -11.61 0.93 8.39
N TYR A 15 -12.32 1.55 9.35
CA TYR A 15 -12.55 0.96 10.68
C TYR A 15 -13.34 -0.34 10.61
N LEU A 16 -14.35 -0.42 9.73
CA LEU A 16 -15.10 -1.65 9.51
C LEU A 16 -14.18 -2.78 9.05
N SER A 17 -13.32 -2.55 8.05
CA SER A 17 -12.33 -3.55 7.61
C SER A 17 -11.43 -3.99 8.75
N LEU A 18 -10.86 -3.04 9.50
CA LEU A 18 -9.92 -3.35 10.58
C LEU A 18 -10.57 -4.25 11.65
N VAL A 19 -11.79 -3.93 12.09
CA VAL A 19 -12.52 -4.72 13.08
C VAL A 19 -12.83 -6.12 12.54
N VAL A 20 -13.29 -6.21 11.28
CA VAL A 20 -13.60 -7.49 10.65
C VAL A 20 -12.34 -8.35 10.49
N TYR A 21 -11.22 -7.77 10.06
CA TYR A 21 -9.93 -8.47 10.02
C TYR A 21 -9.54 -9.02 11.38
N ILE A 22 -9.61 -8.22 12.45
CA ILE A 22 -9.25 -8.69 13.81
C ILE A 22 -10.12 -9.88 14.20
N VAL A 23 -11.44 -9.79 14.04
CA VAL A 23 -12.38 -10.84 14.43
C VAL A 23 -12.14 -12.12 13.61
N LEU A 24 -12.05 -12.01 12.28
CA LEU A 24 -11.87 -13.16 11.39
C LEU A 24 -10.49 -13.81 11.58
N SER A 25 -9.44 -13.03 11.72
CA SER A 25 -8.09 -13.54 11.97
C SER A 25 -8.01 -14.34 13.27
N VAL A 26 -8.58 -13.82 14.36
CA VAL A 26 -8.61 -14.54 15.64
C VAL A 26 -9.44 -15.82 15.53
N ALA A 27 -10.64 -15.73 14.94
CA ALA A 27 -11.51 -16.90 14.78
C ALA A 27 -10.88 -18.00 13.92
N LYS A 28 -10.28 -17.63 12.77
CA LYS A 28 -9.57 -18.56 11.89
C LYS A 28 -8.35 -19.14 12.58
N TYR A 29 -7.53 -18.35 13.25
CA TYR A 29 -6.33 -18.85 13.93
C TYR A 29 -6.67 -19.89 15.01
N ILE A 30 -7.65 -19.58 15.87
CA ILE A 30 -8.13 -20.52 16.90
C ILE A 30 -8.67 -21.79 16.25
N THR A 31 -9.51 -21.67 15.22
CA THR A 31 -10.12 -22.83 14.54
C THR A 31 -9.06 -23.68 13.84
N GLY A 32 -8.12 -23.06 13.12
CA GLY A 32 -7.02 -23.76 12.46
C GLY A 32 -6.05 -24.42 13.44
N TYR A 33 -5.90 -23.89 14.66
CA TYR A 33 -5.12 -24.52 15.72
C TYR A 33 -5.85 -25.71 16.35
N VAL A 34 -7.11 -25.51 16.78
CA VAL A 34 -7.91 -26.54 17.47
C VAL A 34 -8.21 -27.74 16.58
N TYR A 35 -8.46 -27.51 15.29
CA TYR A 35 -8.80 -28.56 14.31
C TYR A 35 -7.64 -28.93 13.39
N ASP A 36 -6.41 -28.55 13.75
CA ASP A 36 -5.15 -28.79 13.04
C ASP A 36 -5.22 -28.60 11.51
N SER A 37 -5.73 -27.45 11.06
CA SER A 37 -5.62 -27.04 9.65
C SER A 37 -4.51 -26.01 9.49
N ALA A 38 -3.47 -26.39 8.78
CA ALA A 38 -2.39 -25.49 8.41
C ALA A 38 -2.87 -24.39 7.44
N ALA A 39 -3.76 -24.72 6.49
CA ALA A 39 -4.25 -23.75 5.52
C ALA A 39 -5.06 -22.63 6.18
N VAL A 40 -5.95 -22.97 7.12
CA VAL A 40 -6.72 -21.96 7.86
C VAL A 40 -5.82 -21.12 8.77
N ARG A 41 -4.78 -21.70 9.38
CA ARG A 41 -3.79 -20.93 10.15
C ARG A 41 -3.01 -19.96 9.25
N ALA A 42 -2.58 -20.39 8.07
CA ALA A 42 -1.88 -19.53 7.11
C ALA A 42 -2.78 -18.39 6.59
N ASP A 43 -4.05 -18.68 6.27
CA ASP A 43 -5.06 -17.70 5.87
C ASP A 43 -5.39 -16.71 7.02
N ALA A 44 -5.35 -17.17 8.27
CA ALA A 44 -5.46 -16.28 9.44
C ALA A 44 -4.24 -15.35 9.55
N LEU A 45 -3.03 -15.89 9.41
CA LEU A 45 -1.79 -15.11 9.46
C LEU A 45 -1.72 -14.08 8.32
N ASN A 46 -2.17 -14.42 7.11
CA ASN A 46 -2.29 -13.48 6.01
C ASN A 46 -3.15 -12.26 6.42
N ASN A 47 -4.36 -12.49 6.92
CA ASN A 47 -5.21 -11.39 7.39
C ASN A 47 -4.67 -10.66 8.63
N MET A 48 -3.86 -11.31 9.47
CA MET A 48 -3.14 -10.61 10.55
C MET A 48 -2.11 -9.64 9.99
N THR A 49 -1.45 -9.96 8.88
CA THR A 49 -0.46 -9.06 8.28
C THR A 49 -1.10 -7.75 7.82
N ASP A 50 -2.32 -7.77 7.29
CA ASP A 50 -3.06 -6.55 6.90
C ASP A 50 -3.38 -5.64 8.09
N ILE A 51 -3.70 -6.23 9.25
CA ILE A 51 -3.88 -5.50 10.51
C ILE A 51 -2.57 -4.82 10.91
N VAL A 52 -1.45 -5.56 10.87
CA VAL A 52 -0.13 -5.03 11.23
C VAL A 52 0.30 -3.92 10.28
N VAL A 53 0.09 -4.06 8.97
CA VAL A 53 0.32 -2.99 7.98
C VAL A 53 -0.51 -1.76 8.31
N SER A 54 -1.80 -1.93 8.58
CA SER A 54 -2.71 -0.82 8.93
C SER A 54 -2.23 -0.07 10.19
N ILE A 55 -1.78 -0.80 11.21
CA ILE A 55 -1.21 -0.20 12.43
C ILE A 55 0.10 0.53 12.11
N ALA A 56 0.97 -0.07 11.28
CA ALA A 56 2.24 0.52 10.87
C ALA A 56 2.04 1.87 10.19
N VAL A 57 1.08 1.95 9.26
CA VAL A 57 0.71 3.17 8.56
C VAL A 57 0.20 4.21 9.56
N ILE A 58 -0.68 3.85 10.49
CA ILE A 58 -1.20 4.79 11.50
C ILE A 58 -0.07 5.35 12.38
N VAL A 59 0.85 4.50 12.84
CA VAL A 59 2.00 4.92 13.66
C VAL A 59 2.95 5.80 12.84
N GLY A 60 3.27 5.38 11.62
CA GLY A 60 4.14 6.11 10.69
C GLY A 60 3.58 7.50 10.36
N LEU A 61 2.28 7.60 10.07
CA LEU A 61 1.58 8.86 9.84
C LEU A 61 1.58 9.77 11.09
N LYS A 62 1.37 9.19 12.27
CA LYS A 62 1.39 9.98 13.52
C LYS A 62 2.77 10.62 13.76
N ILE A 63 3.84 9.93 13.38
CA ILE A 63 5.20 10.46 13.46
C ILE A 63 5.44 11.48 12.32
N SER A 64 4.95 11.21 11.11
CA SER A 64 5.19 12.03 9.92
C SER A 64 4.58 13.43 9.99
N ILE A 65 3.46 13.59 10.69
CA ILE A 65 2.78 14.89 10.92
C ILE A 65 3.63 15.83 11.80
N LYS A 66 4.69 15.33 12.45
CA LYS A 66 5.59 16.19 13.24
C LYS A 66 6.27 17.21 12.32
N PRO A 67 6.19 18.52 12.64
CA PRO A 67 6.78 19.57 11.82
C PRO A 67 8.31 19.47 11.79
N ALA A 68 8.92 20.16 10.83
CA ALA A 68 10.36 20.29 10.72
C ALA A 68 11.01 20.75 12.04
N ASP A 69 12.14 20.13 12.37
CA ASP A 69 12.94 20.47 13.54
C ASP A 69 14.41 20.68 13.14
N LYS A 70 15.25 21.10 14.10
CA LYS A 70 16.65 21.44 13.82
C LYS A 70 17.45 20.31 13.18
N ASN A 71 17.11 19.06 13.48
CA ASN A 71 17.80 17.89 12.95
C ASN A 71 17.09 17.29 11.74
N HIS A 72 15.86 17.72 11.45
CA HIS A 72 15.05 17.32 10.29
C HIS A 72 14.42 18.56 9.63
N PRO A 73 15.21 19.35 8.86
CA PRO A 73 14.73 20.59 8.24
C PRO A 73 13.58 20.38 7.24
N TYR A 74 13.49 19.19 6.64
CA TYR A 74 12.43 18.79 5.71
C TYR A 74 11.25 18.07 6.40
N GLY A 75 11.25 17.98 7.73
CA GLY A 75 10.21 17.28 8.49
C GLY A 75 10.42 15.77 8.60
N HIS A 76 9.38 15.09 9.08
CA HIS A 76 9.41 13.67 9.44
C HIS A 76 8.64 12.77 8.46
N LEU A 77 8.37 13.27 7.25
CA LEU A 77 7.51 12.60 6.28
C LEU A 77 7.97 11.17 5.93
N LYS A 78 9.29 10.96 5.81
CA LYS A 78 9.89 9.64 5.53
C LYS A 78 9.69 8.61 6.65
N SER A 79 9.28 9.01 7.86
CA SER A 79 8.99 8.07 8.96
C SER A 79 7.84 7.12 8.65
N GLU A 80 6.93 7.49 7.74
CA GLU A 80 5.90 6.59 7.21
C GLU A 80 6.55 5.41 6.48
N ASN A 81 7.42 5.66 5.50
CA ASN A 81 8.12 4.62 4.75
C ASN A 81 9.01 3.75 5.64
N ILE A 82 9.67 4.35 6.63
CA ILE A 82 10.51 3.59 7.59
C ILE A 82 9.68 2.63 8.42
N SER A 83 8.50 3.06 8.88
CA SER A 83 7.60 2.21 9.67
C SER A 83 7.07 1.03 8.85
N THR A 84 6.66 1.31 7.61
CA THR A 84 6.21 0.30 6.64
C THR A 84 7.32 -0.68 6.26
N LEU A 85 8.55 -0.19 6.08
CA LEU A 85 9.74 -1.02 5.83
C LEU A 85 10.02 -1.96 7.01
N PHE A 86 9.94 -1.49 8.24
CA PHE A 86 10.16 -2.34 9.41
C PHE A 86 9.13 -3.48 9.48
N VAL A 87 7.87 -3.15 9.22
CA VAL A 87 6.78 -4.13 9.25
C VAL A 87 6.86 -5.14 8.12
N SER A 88 7.34 -4.77 6.94
CA SER A 88 7.53 -5.72 5.83
C SER A 88 8.48 -6.86 6.20
N PHE A 89 9.51 -6.62 7.00
CA PHE A 89 10.37 -7.67 7.54
C PHE A 89 9.63 -8.64 8.46
N ILE A 90 8.72 -8.13 9.32
CA ILE A 90 7.90 -8.96 10.19
C ILE A 90 6.97 -9.86 9.36
N ILE A 91 6.35 -9.30 8.33
CA ILE A 91 5.45 -10.02 7.42
C ILE A 91 6.21 -11.14 6.68
N MET A 92 7.36 -10.80 6.09
CA MET A 92 8.21 -11.79 5.43
C MET A 92 8.66 -12.89 6.40
N PHE A 93 9.03 -12.53 7.64
CA PHE A 93 9.40 -13.50 8.66
C PHE A 93 8.25 -14.46 8.99
N VAL A 94 7.03 -13.95 9.18
CA VAL A 94 5.82 -14.77 9.39
C VAL A 94 5.57 -15.69 8.19
N GLY A 95 5.65 -15.18 6.97
CA GLY A 95 5.48 -16.00 5.76
C GLY A 95 6.54 -17.09 5.64
N ILE A 96 7.81 -16.78 5.92
CA ILE A 96 8.91 -17.77 5.96
C ILE A 96 8.64 -18.84 7.01
N GLN A 97 8.17 -18.46 8.20
CA GLN A 97 7.83 -19.41 9.26
C GLN A 97 6.73 -20.37 8.80
N VAL A 98 5.68 -19.86 8.16
CA VAL A 98 4.61 -20.70 7.59
C VAL A 98 5.15 -21.69 6.56
N VAL A 99 6.04 -21.25 5.67
CA VAL A 99 6.65 -22.13 4.66
C VAL A 99 7.56 -23.18 5.31
N ILE A 100 8.42 -22.81 6.26
CA ILE A 100 9.33 -23.73 6.94
C ILE A 100 8.56 -24.79 7.75
N GLU A 101 7.43 -24.41 8.36
CA GLU A 101 6.58 -25.34 9.13
C GLU A 101 5.86 -26.35 8.23
N ASN A 102 5.42 -25.93 7.03
CA ASN A 102 4.52 -26.71 6.21
C ASN A 102 5.19 -27.41 5.01
N ALA A 103 6.16 -26.79 4.34
CA ALA A 103 6.78 -27.36 3.15
C ALA A 103 7.42 -28.75 3.40
N PRO A 104 8.12 -29.02 4.53
CA PRO A 104 8.66 -30.34 4.81
C PRO A 104 7.57 -31.41 5.03
N ARG A 105 6.40 -31.03 5.55
CA ARG A 105 5.27 -31.94 5.81
C ARG A 105 4.69 -32.52 4.52
N MET A 106 4.89 -31.85 3.38
CA MET A 106 4.49 -32.37 2.06
C MET A 106 5.21 -33.67 1.69
N LEU A 107 6.39 -33.92 2.27
CA LEU A 107 7.21 -35.10 2.03
C LEU A 107 6.96 -36.22 3.05
N THR A 108 6.20 -35.95 4.12
CA THR A 108 5.86 -36.95 5.14
C THR A 108 4.49 -37.57 4.85
N ASN A 109 4.23 -38.78 5.36
CA ASN A 109 2.91 -39.43 5.19
C ASN A 109 1.92 -39.09 6.31
N GLU A 110 2.30 -38.22 7.26
CA GLU A 110 1.49 -37.87 8.42
C GLU A 110 0.65 -36.62 8.14
N HIS A 111 -0.41 -36.81 7.36
CA HIS A 111 -1.40 -35.78 7.06
C HIS A 111 -2.69 -36.07 7.81
N HIS A 112 -3.12 -35.16 8.66
CA HIS A 112 -4.43 -35.22 9.31
C HIS A 112 -5.47 -34.57 8.41
N ILE A 113 -6.65 -35.21 8.30
CA ILE A 113 -7.80 -34.61 7.63
C ILE A 113 -8.36 -33.54 8.58
N PRO A 114 -8.33 -32.24 8.21
CA PRO A 114 -8.88 -31.22 9.07
C PRO A 114 -10.39 -31.39 9.24
N ASN A 115 -10.91 -30.95 10.39
CA ASN A 115 -12.33 -31.03 10.67
C ASN A 115 -13.15 -30.16 9.69
N PHE A 116 -14.35 -30.61 9.28
CA PHE A 116 -15.25 -29.87 8.40
C PHE A 116 -15.54 -28.42 8.86
N ILE A 117 -15.44 -28.12 10.16
CA ILE A 117 -15.57 -26.77 10.72
C ILE A 117 -14.56 -25.79 10.10
N THR A 118 -13.35 -26.24 9.70
CA THR A 118 -12.33 -25.40 9.06
C THR A 118 -12.78 -24.87 7.70
N ILE A 119 -13.54 -25.67 6.95
CA ILE A 119 -14.13 -25.29 5.66
C ILE A 119 -15.20 -24.22 5.87
N ILE A 120 -16.07 -24.43 6.87
CA ILE A 120 -17.15 -23.49 7.18
C ILE A 120 -16.57 -22.14 7.59
N ILE A 121 -15.57 -22.10 8.47
CA ILE A 121 -15.00 -20.82 8.92
C ILE A 121 -14.31 -20.07 7.78
N SER A 122 -13.55 -20.76 6.91
CA SER A 122 -12.91 -20.13 5.76
C SER A 122 -13.93 -19.63 4.74
N MET A 123 -14.98 -20.41 4.45
CA MET A 123 -16.05 -19.98 3.55
C MET A 123 -16.79 -18.76 4.11
N MET A 124 -17.17 -18.79 5.40
CA MET A 124 -17.83 -17.66 6.05
C MET A 124 -16.93 -16.42 6.06
N SER A 125 -15.65 -16.57 6.39
CA SER A 125 -14.65 -15.48 6.35
C SER A 125 -14.61 -14.82 4.98
N GLY A 126 -14.53 -15.64 3.92
CA GLY A 126 -14.49 -15.14 2.55
C GLY A 126 -15.77 -14.40 2.14
N VAL A 127 -16.94 -14.93 2.48
CA VAL A 127 -18.23 -14.27 2.22
C VAL A 127 -18.36 -12.95 2.98
N ILE A 128 -17.96 -12.92 4.25
CA ILE A 128 -17.97 -11.70 5.07
C ILE A 128 -17.06 -10.65 4.44
N MET A 129 -15.86 -11.03 4.01
CA MET A 129 -14.91 -10.09 3.44
C MET A 129 -15.36 -9.55 2.08
N ILE A 130 -16.01 -10.36 1.24
CA ILE A 130 -16.67 -9.89 0.01
C ILE A 130 -17.81 -8.90 0.35
N GLY A 131 -18.55 -9.14 1.44
CA GLY A 131 -19.54 -8.21 1.95
C GLY A 131 -18.92 -6.86 2.35
N VAL A 132 -17.80 -6.89 3.08
CA VAL A 132 -17.04 -5.68 3.46
C VAL A 132 -16.52 -4.95 2.22
N TYR A 133 -15.97 -5.67 1.23
CA TYR A 133 -15.59 -5.11 -0.06
C TYR A 133 -16.74 -4.37 -0.71
N ALA A 134 -17.93 -4.99 -0.80
CA ALA A 134 -19.08 -4.37 -1.45
C ALA A 134 -19.51 -3.07 -0.74
N ILE A 135 -19.43 -3.02 0.58
CA ILE A 135 -19.73 -1.82 1.38
C ILE A 135 -18.66 -0.75 1.14
N ASN A 136 -17.39 -1.10 1.28
CA ASN A 136 -16.28 -0.15 1.17
C ASN A 136 -16.08 0.37 -0.23
N HIS A 137 -16.26 -0.45 -1.26
CA HIS A 137 -16.17 -0.01 -2.65
C HIS A 137 -17.28 0.99 -3.00
N ARG A 138 -18.50 0.79 -2.45
CA ARG A 138 -19.59 1.78 -2.59
C ARG A 138 -19.25 3.09 -1.88
N LEU A 139 -18.74 3.01 -0.64
CA LEU A 139 -18.32 4.18 0.13
C LEU A 139 -17.17 4.93 -0.57
N ALA A 140 -16.16 4.22 -1.07
CA ALA A 140 -15.03 4.78 -1.79
C ALA A 140 -15.47 5.59 -3.02
N LYS A 141 -16.42 5.05 -3.79
CA LYS A 141 -17.02 5.76 -4.93
C LYS A 141 -17.82 6.99 -4.51
N GLN A 142 -18.58 6.92 -3.41
CA GLN A 142 -19.34 8.05 -2.89
C GLN A 142 -18.44 9.17 -2.36
N THR A 143 -17.36 8.82 -1.67
CA THR A 143 -16.43 9.77 -1.05
C THR A 143 -15.28 10.18 -1.98
N LYS A 144 -15.16 9.56 -3.17
CA LYS A 144 -14.02 9.69 -4.09
C LYS A 144 -12.66 9.45 -3.41
N SER A 145 -12.62 8.53 -2.45
CA SER A 145 -11.41 8.22 -1.70
C SER A 145 -10.64 7.10 -2.38
N SER A 146 -9.47 7.42 -2.96
CA SER A 146 -8.55 6.44 -3.53
C SER A 146 -8.05 5.45 -2.49
N SER A 147 -7.71 5.93 -1.29
CA SER A 147 -7.25 5.09 -0.17
C SER A 147 -8.28 4.04 0.25
N LEU A 148 -9.57 4.43 0.35
CA LEU A 148 -10.62 3.47 0.68
C LEU A 148 -10.90 2.49 -0.46
N ASP A 149 -10.76 2.93 -1.72
CA ASP A 149 -10.91 2.02 -2.87
C ASP A 149 -9.82 0.95 -2.87
N SER A 150 -8.56 1.33 -2.62
CA SER A 150 -7.45 0.38 -2.44
C SER A 150 -7.73 -0.59 -1.29
N ALA A 151 -8.09 -0.09 -0.10
CA ALA A 151 -8.43 -0.95 1.05
C ALA A 151 -9.60 -1.90 0.75
N SER A 152 -10.57 -1.47 -0.07
CA SER A 152 -11.67 -2.36 -0.49
C SER A 152 -11.17 -3.50 -1.39
N LYS A 153 -10.22 -3.24 -2.29
CA LYS A 153 -9.62 -4.27 -3.15
C LYS A 153 -8.82 -5.28 -2.35
N ASP A 154 -8.15 -4.86 -1.28
CA ASP A 154 -7.49 -5.77 -0.35
C ASP A 154 -8.52 -6.70 0.32
N ASN A 155 -9.66 -6.15 0.76
CA ASN A 155 -10.76 -6.96 1.29
C ASN A 155 -11.26 -7.98 0.24
N LEU A 156 -11.38 -7.59 -1.04
CA LEU A 156 -11.75 -8.53 -2.09
C LEU A 156 -10.70 -9.64 -2.26
N SER A 157 -9.42 -9.29 -2.32
CA SER A 157 -8.32 -10.25 -2.46
C SER A 157 -8.35 -11.27 -1.33
N ASP A 158 -8.46 -10.83 -0.08
CA ASP A 158 -8.54 -11.71 1.08
C ASP A 158 -9.80 -12.56 1.12
N GLY A 159 -10.93 -12.00 0.67
CA GLY A 159 -12.17 -12.74 0.52
C GLY A 159 -12.03 -13.90 -0.46
N LEU A 160 -11.36 -13.66 -1.60
CA LEU A 160 -11.08 -14.68 -2.60
C LEU A 160 -10.08 -15.72 -2.08
N VAL A 161 -9.05 -15.30 -1.33
CA VAL A 161 -8.10 -16.21 -0.68
C VAL A 161 -8.81 -17.14 0.31
N SER A 162 -9.66 -16.61 1.20
CA SER A 162 -10.41 -17.42 2.16
C SER A 162 -11.40 -18.38 1.49
N ILE A 163 -12.08 -17.97 0.41
CA ILE A 163 -12.92 -18.88 -0.39
C ILE A 163 -12.08 -19.95 -1.08
N GLY A 164 -10.94 -19.57 -1.66
CA GLY A 164 -9.99 -20.50 -2.27
C GLY A 164 -9.51 -21.55 -1.28
N THR A 165 -9.17 -21.14 -0.05
CA THR A 165 -8.83 -22.04 1.05
C THR A 165 -9.99 -22.99 1.38
N ALA A 166 -11.22 -22.49 1.49
CA ALA A 166 -12.38 -23.34 1.77
C ALA A 166 -12.62 -24.38 0.67
N ILE A 167 -12.57 -23.96 -0.60
CA ILE A 167 -12.72 -24.85 -1.77
C ILE A 167 -11.58 -25.88 -1.79
N GLY A 168 -10.34 -25.45 -1.55
CA GLY A 168 -9.20 -26.34 -1.46
C GLY A 168 -9.35 -27.38 -0.34
N LEU A 169 -9.83 -26.96 0.83
CA LEU A 169 -10.07 -27.86 1.96
C LEU A 169 -11.20 -28.87 1.71
N LEU A 170 -12.17 -28.61 0.82
CA LEU A 170 -13.14 -29.64 0.42
C LEU A 170 -12.45 -30.90 -0.13
N PHE A 171 -11.34 -30.76 -0.86
CA PHE A 171 -10.59 -31.89 -1.39
C PHE A 171 -9.95 -32.76 -0.30
N THR A 172 -9.66 -32.20 0.88
CA THR A 172 -9.16 -32.98 2.02
C THR A 172 -10.19 -34.01 2.49
N GLN A 173 -11.49 -33.68 2.39
CA GLN A 173 -12.57 -34.58 2.77
C GLN A 173 -12.77 -35.73 1.76
N PHE A 174 -12.26 -35.58 0.54
CA PHE A 174 -12.26 -36.61 -0.50
C PHE A 174 -11.01 -37.51 -0.46
N GLY A 175 -10.26 -37.50 0.65
CA GLY A 175 -9.09 -38.37 0.84
C GLY A 175 -7.77 -37.78 0.36
N LEU A 176 -7.70 -36.46 0.15
CA LEU A 176 -6.46 -35.76 -0.21
C LEU A 176 -5.99 -34.82 0.92
N PRO A 177 -5.61 -35.33 2.11
CA PRO A 177 -5.25 -34.49 3.25
C PRO A 177 -3.98 -33.65 3.03
N ILE A 178 -3.12 -34.05 2.09
CA ILE A 178 -1.96 -33.26 1.64
C ILE A 178 -2.32 -31.86 1.13
N ILE A 179 -3.55 -31.66 0.66
CA ILE A 179 -4.01 -30.37 0.12
C ILE A 179 -3.97 -29.26 1.20
N ASP A 180 -4.24 -29.58 2.46
CA ASP A 180 -4.15 -28.58 3.55
C ASP A 180 -2.74 -28.00 3.68
N VAL A 181 -1.72 -28.87 3.64
CA VAL A 181 -0.31 -28.47 3.73
C VAL A 181 0.16 -27.74 2.46
N ILE A 182 -0.30 -28.18 1.28
CA ILE A 182 -0.03 -27.48 0.02
C ILE A 182 -0.58 -26.06 0.07
N LEU A 183 -1.85 -25.89 0.45
CA LEU A 183 -2.49 -24.58 0.56
C LEU A 183 -1.77 -23.70 1.58
N ALA A 184 -1.44 -24.24 2.76
CA ALA A 184 -0.67 -23.50 3.77
C ALA A 184 0.67 -23.00 3.23
N THR A 185 1.38 -23.83 2.48
CA THR A 185 2.68 -23.48 1.87
C THR A 185 2.51 -22.41 0.80
N VAL A 186 1.49 -22.54 -0.07
CA VAL A 186 1.17 -21.52 -1.09
C VAL A 186 0.81 -20.19 -0.44
N LEU A 187 0.01 -20.20 0.61
CA LEU A 187 -0.35 -19.00 1.37
C LEU A 187 0.87 -18.39 2.08
N GLY A 188 1.77 -19.21 2.64
CA GLY A 188 3.04 -18.74 3.16
C GLY A 188 3.89 -18.01 2.12
N CYS A 189 3.99 -18.58 0.91
CA CYS A 189 4.66 -17.93 -0.23
C CYS A 189 3.96 -16.64 -0.65
N LEU A 190 2.63 -16.58 -0.61
CA LEU A 190 1.86 -15.37 -0.90
C LEU A 190 2.17 -14.26 0.13
N ILE A 191 2.21 -14.60 1.43
CA ILE A 191 2.58 -13.65 2.50
C ILE A 191 4.00 -13.11 2.27
N ILE A 192 4.97 -13.98 1.93
CA ILE A 192 6.34 -13.56 1.59
C ILE A 192 6.33 -12.60 0.41
N TYR A 193 5.60 -12.93 -0.65
CA TYR A 193 5.49 -12.09 -1.85
C TYR A 193 4.93 -10.70 -1.53
N THR A 194 3.84 -10.64 -0.76
CA THR A 194 3.24 -9.38 -0.30
C THR A 194 4.23 -8.58 0.56
N GLY A 195 4.87 -9.20 1.54
CA GLY A 195 5.89 -8.56 2.37
C GLY A 195 7.07 -8.02 1.55
N PHE A 196 7.55 -8.79 0.57
CA PHE A 196 8.63 -8.35 -0.32
C PHE A 196 8.21 -7.19 -1.23
N GLY A 197 6.96 -7.16 -1.71
CA GLY A 197 6.41 -6.03 -2.44
C GLY A 197 6.46 -4.74 -1.61
N ILE A 198 5.96 -4.79 -0.37
CA ILE A 198 5.98 -3.66 0.58
C ILE A 198 7.43 -3.22 0.87
N PHE A 199 8.35 -4.18 1.05
CA PHE A 199 9.78 -3.90 1.22
C PHE A 199 10.34 -3.13 0.01
N LYS A 200 10.09 -3.62 -1.20
CA LYS A 200 10.58 -3.00 -2.44
C LYS A 200 10.05 -1.58 -2.59
N ASP A 201 8.75 -1.37 -2.39
CA ASP A 201 8.13 -0.06 -2.52
C ASP A 201 8.66 0.94 -1.48
N SER A 202 8.88 0.46 -0.24
CA SER A 202 9.44 1.29 0.83
C SER A 202 10.89 1.68 0.55
N ILE A 203 11.73 0.74 0.07
CA ILE A 203 13.11 1.03 -0.31
C ILE A 203 13.15 1.97 -1.52
N PHE A 204 12.30 1.76 -2.52
CA PHE A 204 12.21 2.62 -3.69
C PHE A 204 11.89 4.06 -3.30
N ALA A 205 10.93 4.28 -2.41
CA ALA A 205 10.62 5.61 -1.89
C ALA A 205 11.76 6.20 -1.05
N LEU A 206 12.40 5.40 -0.19
CA LEU A 206 13.52 5.86 0.65
C LEU A 206 14.77 6.21 -0.15
N SER A 207 15.00 5.55 -1.29
CA SER A 207 16.08 5.86 -2.24
C SER A 207 15.78 7.04 -3.16
N ASP A 208 14.74 7.83 -2.87
CA ASP A 208 14.24 8.92 -3.72
C ASP A 208 13.85 8.46 -5.14
N GLY A 209 13.42 7.21 -5.27
CA GLY A 209 12.86 6.67 -6.51
C GLY A 209 11.52 7.30 -6.83
N PHE A 210 11.24 7.51 -8.12
CA PHE A 210 10.02 8.13 -8.59
C PHE A 210 9.52 7.47 -9.88
N LYS A 211 8.20 7.47 -10.08
CA LYS A 211 7.60 6.81 -11.24
C LYS A 211 7.72 7.71 -12.46
N GLU A 212 8.31 7.19 -13.52
CA GLU A 212 8.61 7.97 -14.74
C GLU A 212 7.34 8.43 -15.47
N GLN A 213 6.28 7.63 -15.44
CA GLN A 213 4.98 8.02 -16.01
C GLN A 213 4.41 9.29 -15.38
N ASP A 214 4.54 9.42 -14.05
CA ASP A 214 4.05 10.59 -13.31
C ASP A 214 4.91 11.84 -13.64
N LEU A 215 6.22 11.67 -13.92
CA LEU A 215 7.10 12.79 -14.31
C LEU A 215 6.69 13.46 -15.62
N GLU A 216 6.29 12.67 -16.62
CA GLU A 216 5.87 13.22 -17.92
C GLU A 216 4.56 14.00 -17.81
N GLU A 217 3.66 13.58 -16.92
CA GLU A 217 2.45 14.35 -16.58
C GLU A 217 2.82 15.69 -15.95
N TYR A 218 3.71 15.70 -14.95
CA TYR A 218 4.16 16.95 -14.32
C TYR A 218 4.94 17.86 -15.26
N ARG A 219 5.76 17.28 -16.15
CA ARG A 219 6.46 18.04 -17.19
C ARG A 219 5.47 18.78 -18.09
N SER A 220 4.40 18.10 -18.49
CA SER A 220 3.34 18.68 -19.32
C SER A 220 2.66 19.83 -18.58
N LEU A 221 2.32 19.66 -17.29
CA LEU A 221 1.74 20.72 -16.46
C LEU A 221 2.64 21.95 -16.34
N VAL A 222 3.96 21.76 -16.14
CA VAL A 222 4.89 22.90 -16.10
C VAL A 222 4.94 23.63 -17.44
N GLN A 223 4.84 22.89 -18.55
CA GLN A 223 4.90 23.46 -19.89
C GLN A 223 3.65 24.28 -20.28
N GLU A 224 2.54 24.12 -19.56
CA GLU A 224 1.34 24.95 -19.70
C GLU A 224 1.50 26.35 -19.11
N VAL A 225 2.49 26.57 -18.24
CA VAL A 225 2.70 27.85 -17.56
C VAL A 225 3.29 28.88 -18.54
N THR A 226 2.65 30.04 -18.60
CA THR A 226 3.06 31.13 -19.50
C THR A 226 4.49 31.61 -19.20
N ASP A 227 5.26 31.85 -20.27
CA ASP A 227 6.67 32.27 -20.30
C ASP A 227 7.69 31.17 -19.97
N VAL A 228 7.25 29.94 -19.69
CA VAL A 228 8.12 28.75 -19.74
C VAL A 228 8.37 28.40 -21.21
N ARG A 229 9.63 28.48 -21.65
CA ARG A 229 10.02 28.15 -23.04
C ARG A 229 10.23 26.65 -23.22
N GLU A 230 10.89 26.05 -22.24
CA GLU A 230 11.24 24.63 -22.24
C GLU A 230 11.34 24.14 -20.80
N VAL A 231 10.99 22.88 -20.57
CA VAL A 231 11.27 22.18 -19.32
C VAL A 231 12.46 21.26 -19.58
N LYS A 232 13.65 21.63 -19.07
CA LYS A 232 14.89 20.87 -19.27
C LYS A 232 14.91 19.60 -18.45
N ASN A 233 14.45 19.68 -17.20
CA ASN A 233 14.50 18.55 -16.27
C ASN A 233 13.38 18.63 -15.24
N VAL A 234 12.84 17.46 -14.88
CA VAL A 234 11.91 17.27 -13.77
C VAL A 234 12.39 16.07 -12.96
N LYS A 235 12.69 16.30 -11.69
CA LYS A 235 13.02 15.23 -10.74
C LYS A 235 11.95 15.18 -9.68
N GLY A 236 11.39 14.00 -9.45
CA GLY A 236 10.43 13.77 -8.38
C GLY A 236 11.03 12.90 -7.28
N ARG A 237 10.50 13.03 -6.07
CA ARG A 237 10.76 12.12 -4.96
C ARG A 237 9.57 12.04 -4.01
N TYR A 238 9.37 10.88 -3.42
CA TYR A 238 8.34 10.66 -2.41
C TYR A 238 8.85 10.99 -1.01
N HIS A 239 8.02 11.67 -0.22
CA HIS A 239 8.21 11.90 1.20
C HIS A 239 6.95 11.44 1.92
N GLY A 240 6.91 10.18 2.37
CA GLY A 240 5.67 9.56 2.81
C GLY A 240 4.66 9.55 1.65
N SER A 241 3.48 10.11 1.91
CA SER A 241 2.41 10.33 0.92
C SER A 241 2.54 11.65 0.13
N SER A 242 3.52 12.51 0.43
CA SER A 242 3.76 13.77 -0.26
C SER A 242 4.73 13.63 -1.43
N ILE A 243 4.51 14.42 -2.48
CA ILE A 243 5.38 14.50 -3.65
C ILE A 243 6.18 15.80 -3.59
N PHE A 244 7.49 15.69 -3.79
CA PHE A 244 8.42 16.81 -3.94
C PHE A 244 8.97 16.81 -5.36
N LEU A 245 8.97 17.96 -6.03
CA LEU A 245 9.52 18.11 -7.38
C LEU A 245 10.66 19.14 -7.39
N ASP A 246 11.74 18.82 -8.07
CA ASP A 246 12.78 19.77 -8.48
C ASP A 246 12.69 19.94 -10.00
N VAL A 247 12.44 21.17 -10.46
CA VAL A 247 12.17 21.48 -11.87
C VAL A 247 13.19 22.48 -12.39
N THR A 248 13.73 22.23 -13.58
CA THR A 248 14.55 23.19 -14.31
C THR A 248 13.79 23.69 -15.54
N ILE A 249 13.48 24.98 -15.56
CA ILE A 249 12.77 25.64 -16.65
C ILE A 249 13.70 26.57 -17.42
N VAL A 250 13.45 26.74 -18.71
CA VAL A 250 14.13 27.72 -19.55
C VAL A 250 13.22 28.91 -19.75
N VAL A 251 13.75 30.11 -19.47
CA VAL A 251 13.05 31.39 -19.61
C VAL A 251 13.83 32.34 -20.51
N ASP A 252 13.24 33.46 -20.93
CA ASP A 252 13.94 34.43 -21.79
C ASP A 252 15.15 35.05 -21.06
N ALA A 253 16.30 35.11 -21.73
CA ALA A 253 17.56 35.57 -21.15
C ALA A 253 17.59 37.08 -20.82
N ASN A 254 16.66 37.86 -21.37
CA ASN A 254 16.58 39.30 -21.16
C ASN A 254 15.66 39.70 -19.98
N LEU A 255 15.04 38.73 -19.32
CA LEU A 255 14.21 38.99 -18.14
C LEU A 255 15.07 39.50 -16.99
N SER A 256 14.51 40.44 -16.22
CA SER A 256 15.04 40.78 -14.92
C SER A 256 14.93 39.59 -13.96
N LEU A 257 15.74 39.59 -12.90
CA LEU A 257 15.68 38.56 -11.86
C LEU A 257 14.28 38.45 -11.24
N GLN A 258 13.59 39.59 -11.09
CA GLN A 258 12.22 39.61 -10.55
C GLN A 258 11.25 38.92 -11.51
N GLU A 259 11.29 39.22 -12.80
CA GLU A 259 10.40 38.60 -13.78
C GLU A 259 10.65 37.08 -13.90
N ALA A 260 11.91 36.65 -13.82
CA ALA A 260 12.24 35.23 -13.77
C ALA A 260 11.71 34.55 -12.49
N HIS A 261 11.82 35.21 -11.34
CA HIS A 261 11.26 34.72 -10.08
C HIS A 261 9.73 34.63 -10.13
N ASP A 262 9.05 35.62 -10.72
CA ASP A 262 7.61 35.62 -10.90
C ASP A 262 7.14 34.46 -11.81
N ILE A 263 7.97 33.98 -12.76
CA ILE A 263 7.69 32.77 -13.54
C ILE A 263 7.81 31.53 -12.66
N CYS A 264 8.87 31.44 -11.85
CA CYS A 264 9.05 30.34 -10.90
C CYS A 264 7.85 30.24 -9.94
N ASP A 265 7.40 31.34 -9.34
CA ASP A 265 6.25 31.37 -8.44
C ASP A 265 4.96 30.88 -9.12
N ARG A 266 4.76 31.20 -10.40
CA ARG A 266 3.62 30.68 -11.17
C ARG A 266 3.72 29.18 -11.39
N VAL A 267 4.91 28.65 -11.66
CA VAL A 267 5.14 27.21 -11.79
C VAL A 267 4.90 26.50 -10.47
N GLU A 268 5.43 27.03 -9.36
CA GLU A 268 5.24 26.48 -8.02
C GLU A 268 3.74 26.44 -7.68
N THR A 269 3.06 27.59 -7.81
CA THR A 269 1.61 27.70 -7.56
C THR A 269 0.80 26.77 -8.45
N HIS A 270 1.16 26.61 -9.72
CA HIS A 270 0.45 25.72 -10.64
C HIS A 270 0.58 24.24 -10.23
N LEU A 271 1.78 23.81 -9.85
CA LEU A 271 2.02 22.44 -9.40
C LEU A 271 1.40 22.15 -8.02
N GLU A 272 1.42 23.11 -7.10
CA GLU A 272 0.75 22.98 -5.79
C GLU A 272 -0.76 22.77 -5.94
N HIS A 273 -1.42 23.50 -6.85
CA HIS A 273 -2.84 23.29 -7.16
C HIS A 273 -3.14 21.91 -7.76
N ASN A 274 -2.14 21.27 -8.37
CA ASN A 274 -2.22 19.92 -8.91
C ASN A 274 -1.75 18.83 -7.91
N GLY A 275 -1.63 19.18 -6.62
CA GLY A 275 -1.42 18.22 -5.53
C GLY A 275 0.05 17.93 -5.19
N ILE A 276 1.00 18.70 -5.73
CA ILE A 276 2.40 18.62 -5.32
C ILE A 276 2.59 19.34 -3.98
N SER A 277 3.34 18.73 -3.05
CA SER A 277 3.47 19.26 -1.68
C SER A 277 4.58 20.29 -1.55
N SER A 278 5.60 20.24 -2.41
CA SER A 278 6.69 21.21 -2.44
C SER A 278 7.40 21.11 -3.78
N VAL A 279 7.73 22.28 -4.33
CA VAL A 279 8.42 22.42 -5.60
C VAL A 279 9.62 23.33 -5.40
N TYR A 280 10.74 22.99 -6.02
CA TYR A 280 11.86 23.89 -6.23
C TYR A 280 12.03 24.14 -7.72
N VAL A 281 11.92 25.39 -8.16
CA VAL A 281 12.08 25.76 -9.56
C VAL A 281 13.39 26.49 -9.79
N HIS A 282 14.24 25.93 -10.65
CA HIS A 282 15.47 26.57 -11.12
C HIS A 282 15.25 27.18 -12.51
N PRO A 283 15.28 28.52 -12.66
CA PRO A 283 15.23 29.15 -13.97
C PRO A 283 16.62 29.20 -14.62
N GLU A 284 16.71 28.73 -15.86
CA GLU A 284 17.87 28.87 -16.72
C GLU A 284 17.57 29.83 -17.89
N PRO A 285 18.50 30.73 -18.24
CA PRO A 285 18.29 31.63 -19.35
C PRO A 285 18.36 30.87 -20.69
N ASN A 286 17.53 31.28 -21.64
CA ASN A 286 17.60 30.80 -23.02
C ASN A 286 18.78 31.45 -23.76
N THR A 287 19.99 31.14 -23.31
CA THR A 287 21.20 31.46 -24.08
C THR A 287 21.41 30.34 -25.07
N LEU A 288 21.07 30.59 -26.34
CA LEU A 288 21.36 29.71 -27.47
C LEU A 288 22.85 29.29 -27.44
N ASN A 289 23.12 28.07 -26.95
CA ASN A 289 24.22 27.15 -27.29
C ASN A 289 24.58 26.26 -26.09
N GLU A 290 23.82 25.19 -25.87
CA GLU A 290 24.43 23.96 -25.34
C GLU A 290 23.99 22.80 -26.22
N LYS A 291 25.00 22.08 -26.73
CA LYS A 291 24.93 20.94 -27.64
C LYS A 291 24.52 19.67 -26.90
#